data_AF-A0A1E8E2I6-F1
#
_entry.id   AF-A0A1E8E2I6-F1
#
_cell.length_a   1.000
_cell.length_b   1.000
_cell.length_c   1.000
_cell.angle_alpha   90.00
_cell.angle_beta   90.00
_cell.angle_gamma   90.00
#
_symmetry.space_group_name_H-M   'P 1'
#
loop_
_entity.id
_entity.type
_entity.pdbx_description
1 polymer ?
#
loop_
_entity_poly.entity_id
_entity_poly.type
_entity_poly.pdbx_seq_one_letter_code
_entity_poly.pdbx_strand_id
1 'polypeptide(L)'
;MKKTLLCLTLAGLLSACGGSDNDSDSNPNPPPSSTTQIGVLTDGPVSGATYTINGVSKRTNAQGEFEYQEGDEITFHIGNIEIGTVTGADRITPVELADDVTTRTNLLIFLQSLDSEGDHDDGIQIPDSVSELDADSIDFSKPTTEFITSFQPVLQKIEIFKDKVVVSATEAQANFNKTLLKDIVGVWYAKNAESEIVLQVTSDGKYLIGEPIVSSPSDSANGMEYGELSVNAVAGDLWAQSSIDTNEDWGLTDSGKTRDMKISFDGTQLKISEAQNPNESATFTKVPQNNSSIAGAWNSSSGKQLFVFNPDNNTYIMVDAVGDDQVEVGETPCGGPGIEYGKYRVQDGKLFVDNILIDTNGCAGLSDNSASSSSGLPVTVNTTSLTLHEPNEGTFILTRPNIEGTTTSSASQFYKDIAGTWEIGRTNTTAVVLHILPDGRYALGEADEADVTGQPGIEIGRLNWNALTSALSPEISLDTNGDYGLSHPDNDGHHRLSYNGTELVLTDVGSNSIYILTKVKQSSSLVGTWQFNQTHLFAFFDTGFYFLLDTEGDCDNPGIEYGKYSITSNALAVTEVLYDTNGCGGLHDTSDSAKVNATYSISGTSLTLHPQGEDTITLQRSN
;
A
#
# COMPACT_ATOMS: atom_id res chain seq x y z
N MET A 1 -36.35 -19.05 -12.04
CA MET A 1 -36.68 -17.71 -11.50
C MET A 1 -35.43 -16.86 -11.71
N LYS A 2 -35.53 -15.61 -12.15
CA LYS A 2 -34.35 -14.76 -12.29
C LYS A 2 -33.76 -14.54 -10.89
N LYS A 3 -32.52 -14.95 -10.67
CA LYS A 3 -31.83 -14.89 -9.39
C LYS A 3 -31.22 -13.50 -9.23
N THR A 4 -31.84 -12.71 -8.36
CA THR A 4 -31.47 -11.34 -7.99
C THR A 4 -30.11 -11.33 -7.27
N LEU A 5 -29.16 -10.48 -7.69
CA LEU A 5 -27.81 -10.21 -7.16
C LEU A 5 -27.77 -10.09 -5.64
N LEU A 6 -28.79 -9.49 -5.05
CA LEU A 6 -28.82 -9.06 -3.66
C LEU A 6 -30.29 -8.77 -3.32
N CYS A 7 -30.77 -9.08 -2.11
CA CYS A 7 -32.11 -8.66 -1.68
C CYS A 7 -32.15 -7.15 -1.30
N LEU A 8 -31.39 -6.28 -1.98
CA LEU A 8 -31.29 -4.87 -1.61
C LEU A 8 -31.88 -3.97 -2.72
N THR A 9 -33.16 -3.65 -2.57
CA THR A 9 -33.70 -2.39 -3.09
C THR A 9 -33.71 -1.38 -1.95
N LEU A 10 -32.69 -0.54 -1.85
CA LEU A 10 -32.77 0.63 -0.96
C LEU A 10 -33.44 1.76 -1.73
N ALA A 11 -34.69 2.07 -1.37
CA ALA A 11 -35.38 3.24 -1.88
C ALA A 11 -34.59 4.48 -1.45
N GLY A 12 -33.93 5.14 -2.40
CA GLY A 12 -33.36 6.45 -2.18
C GLY A 12 -34.45 7.37 -1.63
N LEU A 13 -34.23 7.91 -0.43
CA LEU A 13 -35.03 9.02 0.09
C LEU A 13 -34.72 10.23 -0.79
N LEU A 14 -35.41 10.31 -1.93
CA LEU A 14 -35.64 11.58 -2.58
C LEU A 14 -36.40 12.43 -1.57
N SER A 15 -35.72 13.42 -0.98
CA SER A 15 -36.38 14.60 -0.44
C SER A 15 -37.00 15.39 -1.59
N ALA A 16 -38.02 14.81 -2.23
CA ALA A 16 -38.94 15.52 -3.08
C ALA A 16 -39.92 16.24 -2.14
N CYS A 17 -39.77 17.55 -2.07
CA CYS A 17 -40.70 18.44 -1.39
C CYS A 17 -42.08 18.31 -2.06
N GLY A 18 -42.92 17.46 -1.48
CA GLY A 18 -44.31 17.29 -1.85
C GLY A 18 -45.12 18.45 -1.25
N GLY A 19 -45.55 19.36 -2.11
CA GLY A 19 -46.45 20.46 -1.75
C GLY A 19 -47.82 19.98 -1.28
N SER A 20 -48.32 20.64 -0.24
CA SER A 20 -49.72 20.72 0.15
C SER A 20 -49.94 22.07 0.83
N ASP A 21 -50.93 22.81 0.35
CA ASP A 21 -51.25 24.21 0.64
C ASP A 21 -51.63 24.53 2.12
N ASN A 22 -51.43 25.83 2.43
CA ASN A 22 -51.99 26.67 3.51
C ASN A 22 -51.26 26.69 4.87
N ASP A 23 -50.31 27.62 5.05
CA ASP A 23 -50.57 28.84 5.82
C ASP A 23 -49.37 29.81 5.73
N SER A 24 -49.68 31.09 5.70
CA SER A 24 -48.73 32.19 5.59
C SER A 24 -47.90 32.38 6.86
N ASP A 25 -46.60 32.05 6.81
CA ASP A 25 -45.58 32.75 7.60
C ASP A 25 -44.19 32.53 6.97
N SER A 26 -43.58 33.63 6.53
CA SER A 26 -42.27 33.66 5.89
C SER A 26 -41.15 33.43 6.90
N ASN A 27 -40.64 32.21 6.98
CA ASN A 27 -39.35 31.92 7.60
C ASN A 27 -38.38 31.49 6.48
N PRO A 28 -37.29 32.26 6.21
CA PRO A 28 -36.36 31.90 5.16
C PRO A 28 -35.66 30.59 5.52
N ASN A 29 -35.61 29.66 4.57
CA ASN A 29 -34.80 28.45 4.63
C ASN A 29 -33.36 28.84 5.04
N PRO A 30 -32.66 28.07 5.90
CA PRO A 30 -31.26 28.37 6.20
C PRO A 30 -30.47 28.38 4.88
N PRO A 31 -29.57 29.35 4.65
CA PRO A 31 -28.72 29.34 3.47
C PRO A 31 -27.85 28.06 3.48
N PRO A 32 -27.48 27.52 2.30
CA PRO A 32 -26.56 26.38 2.22
C PRO A 32 -25.29 26.69 3.02
N SER A 33 -24.81 25.68 3.75
CA SER A 33 -23.66 25.80 4.64
C SER A 33 -22.43 26.21 3.83
N SER A 34 -21.84 27.37 4.14
CA SER A 34 -20.67 27.92 3.45
C SER A 34 -19.35 27.25 3.89
N THR A 35 -19.39 25.94 4.16
CA THR A 35 -18.25 25.17 4.65
C THR A 35 -17.42 24.70 3.47
N THR A 36 -16.17 25.16 3.39
CA THR A 36 -15.18 24.63 2.44
C THR A 36 -14.97 23.14 2.68
N GLN A 37 -15.06 22.36 1.61
CA GLN A 37 -14.78 20.93 1.53
C GLN A 37 -13.49 20.71 0.73
N ILE A 38 -12.91 19.52 0.89
CA ILE A 38 -11.70 19.09 0.18
C ILE A 38 -12.08 17.86 -0.65
N GLY A 39 -11.91 17.96 -1.97
CA GLY A 39 -12.06 16.85 -2.89
C GLY A 39 -10.71 16.46 -3.48
N VAL A 40 -10.65 15.29 -4.13
CA VAL A 40 -9.43 14.79 -4.78
C VAL A 40 -9.68 14.53 -6.26
N LEU A 41 -8.85 15.13 -7.13
CA LEU A 41 -8.77 14.76 -8.54
C LEU A 41 -7.82 13.56 -8.67
N THR A 42 -8.32 12.43 -9.15
CA THR A 42 -7.56 11.17 -9.17
C THR A 42 -7.74 10.33 -10.44
N ASP A 43 -6.60 9.96 -11.02
CA ASP A 43 -6.29 8.79 -11.85
C ASP A 43 -4.97 8.25 -11.25
N GLY A 44 -4.98 8.03 -9.93
CA GLY A 44 -3.83 8.35 -9.08
C GLY A 44 -3.86 9.85 -8.72
N PRO A 45 -3.46 10.28 -7.51
CA PRO A 45 -3.50 11.69 -7.13
C PRO A 45 -2.89 12.60 -8.21
N VAL A 46 -3.71 13.47 -8.82
CA VAL A 46 -3.25 14.33 -9.92
C VAL A 46 -2.78 15.66 -9.37
N SER A 47 -1.47 15.81 -9.22
CA SER A 47 -0.87 17.03 -8.72
C SER A 47 -0.61 18.04 -9.84
N GLY A 48 -0.79 19.33 -9.54
CA GLY A 48 -0.48 20.41 -10.46
C GLY A 48 -1.55 20.75 -11.51
N ALA A 49 -2.71 20.09 -11.50
CA ALA A 49 -3.86 20.48 -12.30
C ALA A 49 -4.43 21.82 -11.82
N THR A 50 -4.91 22.67 -12.72
CA THR A 50 -5.58 23.92 -12.37
C THR A 50 -7.09 23.68 -12.26
N TYR A 51 -7.71 24.10 -11.16
CA TYR A 51 -9.17 24.09 -11.01
C TYR A 51 -9.70 25.51 -10.86
N THR A 52 -10.81 25.79 -11.53
CA THR A 52 -11.45 27.12 -11.53
C THR A 52 -12.86 27.03 -11.01
N ILE A 53 -13.18 27.87 -10.02
CA ILE A 53 -14.51 27.99 -9.41
C ILE A 53 -14.86 29.48 -9.41
N ASN A 54 -16.01 29.84 -9.99
CA ASN A 54 -16.48 31.23 -10.04
C ASN A 54 -15.43 32.24 -10.57
N GLY A 55 -14.60 31.81 -11.53
CA GLY A 55 -13.53 32.62 -12.13
C GLY A 55 -12.25 32.76 -11.31
N VAL A 56 -12.14 32.06 -10.17
CA VAL A 56 -10.92 31.99 -9.35
C VAL A 56 -10.24 30.65 -9.60
N SER A 57 -8.96 30.69 -9.99
CA SER A 57 -8.17 29.50 -10.27
C SER A 57 -7.13 29.21 -9.18
N LYS A 58 -6.99 27.94 -8.83
CA LYS A 58 -5.98 27.38 -7.93
C LYS A 58 -5.42 26.08 -8.53
N ARG A 59 -4.39 25.50 -7.91
CA ARG A 59 -3.82 24.21 -8.34
C ARG A 59 -4.07 23.12 -7.31
N THR A 60 -4.23 21.88 -7.79
CA THR A 60 -4.22 20.69 -6.93
C THR A 60 -2.84 20.52 -6.29
N ASN A 61 -2.82 20.05 -5.04
CA ASN A 61 -1.56 19.79 -4.33
C ASN A 61 -0.97 18.41 -4.69
N ALA A 62 0.09 17.99 -3.98
CA ALA A 62 0.75 16.70 -4.20
C ALA A 62 -0.17 15.48 -3.95
N GLN A 63 -1.27 15.66 -3.22
CA GLN A 63 -2.29 14.64 -2.95
C GLN A 63 -3.48 14.74 -3.90
N GLY A 64 -3.40 15.58 -4.94
CA GLY A 64 -4.50 15.82 -5.88
C GLY A 64 -5.66 16.63 -5.30
N GLU A 65 -5.48 17.20 -4.09
CA GLU A 65 -6.57 17.85 -3.36
C GLU A 65 -6.93 19.22 -3.94
N PHE A 66 -8.22 19.53 -3.98
CA PHE A 66 -8.79 20.82 -4.34
C PHE A 66 -9.86 21.26 -3.33
N GLU A 67 -10.02 22.58 -3.17
CA GLU A 67 -11.02 23.16 -2.26
C GLU A 67 -12.30 23.54 -3.02
N TYR A 68 -13.46 23.18 -2.49
CA TYR A 68 -14.76 23.50 -3.10
C TYR A 68 -15.86 23.70 -2.03
N GLN A 69 -17.03 24.18 -2.44
CA GLN A 69 -18.26 24.20 -1.63
C GLN A 69 -19.32 23.32 -2.28
N GLU A 70 -20.25 22.80 -1.48
CA GLU A 70 -21.35 21.99 -2.01
C GLU A 70 -22.12 22.72 -3.11
N GLY A 71 -22.25 22.08 -4.27
CA GLY A 71 -22.91 22.64 -5.45
C GLY A 71 -22.04 23.55 -6.33
N ASP A 72 -20.77 23.78 -5.98
CA ASP A 72 -19.83 24.47 -6.88
C ASP A 72 -19.67 23.70 -8.19
N GLU A 73 -19.62 24.43 -9.30
CA GLU A 73 -19.18 23.92 -10.61
C GLU A 73 -17.68 24.18 -10.75
N ILE A 74 -16.92 23.13 -11.01
CA ILE A 74 -15.46 23.13 -11.06
C ILE A 74 -15.02 22.77 -12.47
N THR A 75 -14.26 23.66 -13.11
CA THR A 75 -13.59 23.36 -14.39
C THR A 75 -12.11 23.06 -14.16
N PHE A 76 -11.68 21.87 -14.55
CA PHE A 76 -10.30 21.43 -14.45
C PHE A 76 -9.53 21.64 -15.75
N HIS A 77 -8.26 22.03 -15.62
CA HIS A 77 -7.34 22.27 -16.73
C HIS A 77 -5.96 21.67 -16.45
N ILE A 78 -5.30 21.25 -17.51
CA ILE A 78 -3.89 20.88 -17.54
C ILE A 78 -3.16 21.87 -18.45
N GLY A 79 -2.38 22.78 -17.86
CA GLY A 79 -1.93 23.97 -18.58
C GLY A 79 -3.12 24.79 -19.09
N ASN A 80 -3.21 25.01 -20.40
CA ASN A 80 -4.33 25.72 -21.04
C ASN A 80 -5.44 24.79 -21.58
N ILE A 81 -5.30 23.47 -21.40
CA ILE A 81 -6.22 22.47 -21.94
C ILE A 81 -7.29 22.16 -20.90
N GLU A 82 -8.56 22.43 -21.22
CA GLU A 82 -9.69 22.03 -20.39
C GLU A 82 -9.85 20.49 -20.45
N ILE A 83 -9.90 19.84 -19.30
CA ILE A 83 -10.10 18.39 -19.19
C ILE A 83 -11.52 18.00 -18.74
N GLY A 84 -12.32 18.98 -18.31
CA GLY A 84 -13.74 18.78 -18.02
C GLY A 84 -14.28 19.76 -16.98
N THR A 85 -15.60 19.84 -16.92
CA THR A 85 -16.36 20.62 -15.93
C THR A 85 -17.34 19.71 -15.21
N VAL A 86 -17.38 19.77 -13.88
CA VAL A 86 -18.19 18.87 -13.06
C VAL A 86 -18.62 19.57 -11.76
N THR A 87 -19.70 19.10 -11.14
CA THR A 87 -20.06 19.52 -9.78
C THR A 87 -19.03 18.99 -8.77
N GLY A 88 -18.60 19.82 -7.83
CA GLY A 88 -17.63 19.43 -6.80
C GLY A 88 -18.08 18.22 -5.97
N ALA A 89 -17.16 17.30 -5.75
CA ALA A 89 -17.35 16.05 -5.00
C ALA A 89 -16.06 15.64 -4.29
N ASP A 90 -16.17 14.72 -3.33
CA ASP A 90 -15.02 14.21 -2.56
C ASP A 90 -13.99 13.50 -3.44
N ARG A 91 -14.45 12.88 -4.53
CA ARG A 91 -13.62 12.20 -5.51
C ARG A 91 -14.07 12.54 -6.91
N ILE A 92 -13.12 12.97 -7.75
CA ILE A 92 -13.34 13.25 -9.17
C ILE A 92 -12.28 12.51 -9.97
N THR A 93 -12.71 11.74 -10.96
CA THR A 93 -11.84 11.03 -11.90
C THR A 93 -12.21 11.40 -13.33
N PRO A 94 -11.46 10.93 -14.34
CA PRO A 94 -11.85 11.08 -15.73
C PRO A 94 -13.25 10.53 -16.06
N VAL A 95 -13.78 9.59 -15.26
CA VAL A 95 -15.15 9.07 -15.41
C VAL A 95 -16.21 10.14 -15.13
N GLU A 96 -15.97 11.02 -14.15
CA GLU A 96 -16.87 12.12 -13.79
C GLU A 96 -16.68 13.35 -14.70
N LEU A 97 -15.53 13.48 -15.36
CA LEU A 97 -15.21 14.60 -16.25
C LEU A 97 -15.77 14.43 -17.68
N ALA A 98 -16.16 13.22 -18.07
CA ALA A 98 -16.64 12.92 -19.41
C ALA A 98 -17.74 11.85 -19.42
N ASP A 99 -18.72 12.00 -20.32
CA ASP A 99 -19.87 11.09 -20.39
C ASP A 99 -19.58 9.79 -21.17
N ASP A 100 -18.70 9.84 -22.18
CA ASP A 100 -18.44 8.72 -23.08
C ASP A 100 -17.09 8.04 -22.83
N VAL A 101 -17.05 6.73 -23.08
CA VAL A 101 -15.88 5.87 -22.84
C VAL A 101 -14.66 6.31 -23.65
N THR A 102 -14.83 6.80 -24.88
CA THR A 102 -13.71 7.22 -25.73
C THR A 102 -13.00 8.43 -25.13
N THR A 103 -13.77 9.46 -24.75
CA THR A 103 -13.24 10.67 -24.12
C THR A 103 -12.56 10.34 -22.79
N ARG A 104 -13.16 9.48 -21.96
CA ARG A 104 -12.54 9.01 -20.71
C ARG A 104 -11.20 8.34 -20.94
N THR A 105 -11.13 7.41 -21.90
CA THR A 105 -9.86 6.73 -22.24
C THR A 105 -8.81 7.72 -22.73
N ASN A 106 -9.19 8.69 -23.57
CA ASN A 106 -8.25 9.69 -24.08
C ASN A 106 -7.77 10.66 -22.97
N LEU A 107 -8.62 10.98 -21.99
CA LEU A 107 -8.23 11.73 -20.79
C LEU A 107 -7.20 10.98 -19.95
N LEU A 108 -7.39 9.68 -19.70
CA LEU A 108 -6.42 8.84 -18.98
C LEU A 108 -5.07 8.80 -19.70
N ILE A 109 -5.08 8.52 -21.01
CA ILE A 109 -3.85 8.53 -21.83
C ILE A 109 -3.13 9.88 -21.71
N PHE A 110 -3.89 10.97 -21.77
CA PHE A 110 -3.33 12.32 -21.68
C PHE A 110 -2.67 12.59 -20.34
N LEU A 111 -3.38 12.34 -19.23
CA LEU A 111 -2.87 12.58 -17.88
C LEU A 111 -1.61 11.75 -17.60
N GLN A 112 -1.65 10.45 -17.86
CA GLN A 112 -0.54 9.55 -17.57
C GLN A 112 0.67 9.79 -18.50
N SER A 113 0.44 10.23 -19.74
CA SER A 113 1.55 10.63 -20.62
C SER A 113 2.26 11.90 -20.15
N LEU A 114 1.58 12.75 -19.38
CA LEU A 114 2.15 13.98 -18.81
C LEU A 114 2.75 13.79 -17.43
N ASP A 115 2.71 12.57 -16.89
CA ASP A 115 3.40 12.24 -15.66
C ASP A 115 4.93 12.37 -15.80
N SER A 116 5.59 13.07 -14.89
CA SER A 116 6.96 13.54 -15.14
C SER A 116 8.04 12.44 -15.03
N GLU A 117 7.73 11.44 -14.22
CA GLU A 117 8.56 10.32 -13.78
C GLU A 117 8.16 9.00 -14.45
N GLY A 118 6.91 8.90 -14.93
CA GLY A 118 6.37 7.73 -15.62
C GLY A 118 6.01 6.58 -14.68
N ASP A 119 6.03 6.80 -13.36
CA ASP A 119 5.56 5.86 -12.35
C ASP A 119 4.15 6.27 -11.92
N HIS A 120 3.16 5.45 -12.23
CA HIS A 120 1.76 5.75 -11.89
C HIS A 120 1.41 5.45 -10.42
N ASP A 121 2.23 4.64 -9.74
CA ASP A 121 1.89 4.12 -8.41
C ASP A 121 1.98 5.17 -7.30
N ASP A 122 2.78 6.22 -7.49
CA ASP A 122 2.94 7.34 -6.57
C ASP A 122 2.08 8.57 -6.92
N GLY A 123 1.39 8.55 -8.07
CA GLY A 123 0.43 9.56 -8.49
C GLY A 123 0.67 10.01 -9.92
N ILE A 124 0.18 11.20 -10.26
CA ILE A 124 0.49 11.86 -11.53
C ILE A 124 1.04 13.24 -11.21
N GLN A 125 2.29 13.51 -11.59
CA GLN A 125 2.92 14.81 -11.41
C GLN A 125 2.92 15.61 -12.69
N ILE A 126 2.07 16.64 -12.76
CA ILE A 126 1.97 17.52 -13.92
C ILE A 126 3.00 18.65 -13.80
N PRO A 127 4.02 18.71 -14.67
CA PRO A 127 5.06 19.73 -14.61
C PRO A 127 4.57 21.08 -15.13
N ASP A 128 5.15 22.17 -14.63
CA ASP A 128 4.75 23.55 -14.99
C ASP A 128 4.96 23.87 -16.49
N SER A 129 5.88 23.16 -17.16
CA SER A 129 6.16 23.28 -18.59
C SER A 129 4.96 22.90 -19.49
N VAL A 130 3.95 22.20 -18.96
CA VAL A 130 2.73 21.87 -19.72
C VAL A 130 1.89 23.11 -20.06
N SER A 131 2.09 24.23 -19.35
CA SER A 131 1.46 25.52 -19.66
C SER A 131 1.82 26.09 -21.05
N GLU A 132 2.82 25.52 -21.71
CA GLU A 132 3.25 25.86 -23.07
C GLU A 132 2.35 25.27 -24.17
N LEU A 133 1.43 24.35 -23.85
CA LEU A 133 0.50 23.78 -24.82
C LEU A 133 -0.63 24.75 -25.16
N ASP A 134 -0.99 24.83 -26.45
CA ASP A 134 -2.13 25.61 -26.92
C ASP A 134 -3.45 24.93 -26.49
N ALA A 135 -4.45 25.73 -26.13
CA ALA A 135 -5.75 25.22 -25.66
C ALA A 135 -6.44 24.28 -26.66
N ASP A 136 -6.29 24.54 -27.97
CA ASP A 136 -6.91 23.76 -29.05
C ASP A 136 -6.01 22.62 -29.59
N SER A 137 -4.90 22.32 -28.90
CA SER A 137 -3.93 21.32 -29.38
C SER A 137 -4.37 19.87 -29.18
N ILE A 138 -5.37 19.64 -28.33
CA ILE A 138 -5.88 18.33 -27.93
C ILE A 138 -7.38 18.24 -28.23
N ASP A 139 -7.81 17.10 -28.76
CA ASP A 139 -9.22 16.79 -29.03
C ASP A 139 -9.52 15.39 -28.48
N PHE A 140 -10.10 15.34 -27.29
CA PHE A 140 -10.42 14.10 -26.58
C PHE A 140 -11.54 13.29 -27.22
N SER A 141 -12.30 13.86 -28.17
CA SER A 141 -13.41 13.16 -28.83
C SER A 141 -12.97 12.25 -29.97
N LYS A 142 -11.70 12.32 -30.38
CA LYS A 142 -11.15 11.51 -31.48
C LYS A 142 -11.17 10.02 -31.15
N PRO A 143 -11.27 9.15 -32.17
CA PRO A 143 -10.98 7.73 -31.99
C PRO A 143 -9.62 7.54 -31.32
N THR A 144 -9.52 6.67 -30.31
CA THR A 144 -8.33 6.56 -29.44
C THR A 144 -7.01 6.37 -30.19
N THR A 145 -7.00 5.58 -31.27
CA THR A 145 -5.79 5.41 -32.10
C THR A 145 -5.36 6.71 -32.80
N GLU A 146 -6.33 7.51 -33.26
CA GLU A 146 -6.07 8.82 -33.87
C GLU A 146 -5.65 9.84 -32.82
N PHE A 147 -6.26 9.80 -31.63
CA PHE A 147 -5.87 10.61 -30.48
C PHE A 147 -4.39 10.43 -30.16
N ILE A 148 -3.94 9.20 -29.89
CA ILE A 148 -2.54 8.86 -29.58
C ILE A 148 -1.60 9.37 -30.67
N THR A 149 -1.94 9.12 -31.94
CA THR A 149 -1.12 9.53 -33.09
C THR A 149 -0.99 11.06 -33.16
N SER A 150 -2.07 11.78 -32.88
CA SER A 150 -2.07 13.25 -32.91
C SER A 150 -1.45 13.90 -31.67
N PHE A 151 -1.50 13.22 -30.52
CA PHE A 151 -0.95 13.71 -29.26
C PHE A 151 0.57 13.54 -29.18
N GLN A 152 1.14 12.47 -29.75
CA GLN A 152 2.60 12.23 -29.74
C GLN A 152 3.45 13.45 -30.14
N PRO A 153 3.23 14.12 -31.28
CA PRO A 153 4.01 15.31 -31.65
C PRO A 153 3.71 16.54 -30.78
N VAL A 154 2.60 16.56 -30.03
CA VAL A 154 2.27 17.64 -29.09
C VAL A 154 3.03 17.42 -27.78
N LEU A 155 3.03 16.20 -27.25
CA LEU A 155 3.80 15.80 -26.06
C LEU A 155 5.29 16.15 -26.23
N GLN A 156 5.86 15.83 -27.39
CA GLN A 156 7.28 16.05 -27.68
C GLN A 156 7.68 17.52 -27.87
N LYS A 157 6.73 18.47 -27.88
CA LYS A 157 7.07 19.91 -27.83
C LYS A 157 7.58 20.33 -26.46
N ILE A 158 7.19 19.61 -25.41
CA ILE A 158 7.63 19.88 -24.05
C ILE A 158 9.02 19.27 -23.90
N GLU A 159 10.04 20.09 -23.60
CA GLU A 159 11.45 19.67 -23.63
C GLU A 159 11.74 18.44 -22.75
N ILE A 160 11.12 18.37 -21.57
CA ILE A 160 11.27 17.22 -20.65
C ILE A 160 10.62 15.92 -21.19
N PHE A 161 9.75 16.02 -22.19
CA PHE A 161 9.03 14.89 -22.81
C PHE A 161 9.42 14.64 -24.27
N LYS A 162 10.46 15.30 -24.78
CA LYS A 162 10.89 15.18 -26.19
C LYS A 162 11.14 13.72 -26.63
N ASP A 163 11.62 12.90 -25.71
CA ASP A 163 11.94 11.48 -25.93
C ASP A 163 10.86 10.54 -25.37
N LYS A 164 9.81 11.08 -24.74
CA LYS A 164 8.72 10.29 -24.15
C LYS A 164 7.75 9.80 -25.22
N VAL A 165 7.24 8.59 -25.04
CA VAL A 165 6.18 8.00 -25.86
C VAL A 165 4.84 8.15 -25.14
N VAL A 166 3.79 8.47 -25.89
CA VAL A 166 2.43 8.52 -25.35
C VAL A 166 2.03 7.16 -24.80
N VAL A 167 1.48 7.15 -23.58
CA VAL A 167 1.00 5.96 -22.88
C VAL A 167 -0.05 5.25 -23.74
N SER A 168 0.02 3.92 -23.80
CA SER A 168 -0.94 3.14 -24.58
C SER A 168 -2.32 3.11 -23.90
N ALA A 169 -3.38 2.90 -24.67
CA ALA A 169 -4.73 2.78 -24.10
C ALA A 169 -4.84 1.62 -23.09
N THR A 170 -4.17 0.51 -23.36
CA THR A 170 -4.15 -0.67 -22.47
C THR A 170 -3.45 -0.37 -21.15
N GLU A 171 -2.31 0.30 -21.20
CA GLU A 171 -1.55 0.70 -20.02
C GLU A 171 -2.32 1.72 -19.19
N ALA A 172 -2.88 2.75 -19.84
CA ALA A 172 -3.71 3.75 -19.18
C ALA A 172 -4.90 3.13 -18.43
N GLN A 173 -5.56 2.16 -19.05
CA GLN A 173 -6.66 1.42 -18.44
C GLN A 173 -6.20 0.52 -17.29
N ALA A 174 -5.07 -0.18 -17.43
CA ALA A 174 -4.53 -1.06 -16.39
C ALA A 174 -4.16 -0.27 -15.12
N ASN A 175 -3.50 0.87 -15.31
CA ASN A 175 -3.15 1.84 -14.28
C ASN A 175 -4.41 2.36 -13.55
N PHE A 176 -5.41 2.83 -14.30
CA PHE A 176 -6.65 3.34 -13.71
C PHE A 176 -7.46 2.25 -12.96
N ASN A 177 -7.46 1.03 -13.49
CA ASN A 177 -8.06 -0.13 -12.81
C ASN A 177 -7.38 -0.40 -11.46
N LYS A 178 -6.05 -0.33 -11.42
CA LYS A 178 -5.26 -0.48 -10.18
C LYS A 178 -5.60 0.62 -9.18
N THR A 179 -5.73 1.87 -9.61
CA THR A 179 -6.18 2.98 -8.76
C THR A 179 -7.56 2.71 -8.16
N LEU A 180 -8.55 2.30 -8.97
CA LEU A 180 -9.88 2.01 -8.43
C LEU A 180 -9.83 0.90 -7.38
N LEU A 181 -9.09 -0.18 -7.65
CA LEU A 181 -8.94 -1.28 -6.68
C LEU A 181 -8.29 -0.80 -5.39
N LYS A 182 -7.23 0.03 -5.47
CA LYS A 182 -6.57 0.67 -4.32
C LYS A 182 -7.53 1.54 -3.52
N ASP A 183 -8.32 2.38 -4.20
CA ASP A 183 -9.28 3.30 -3.59
C ASP A 183 -10.38 2.55 -2.81
N ILE A 184 -10.81 1.39 -3.33
CA ILE A 184 -11.86 0.57 -2.70
C ILE A 184 -11.31 -0.45 -1.70
N VAL A 185 -10.00 -0.48 -1.41
CA VAL A 185 -9.44 -1.34 -0.36
C VAL A 185 -10.08 -1.01 0.99
N GLY A 186 -10.49 -2.05 1.70
CA GLY A 186 -11.02 -1.97 3.05
C GLY A 186 -12.21 -2.89 3.26
N VAL A 187 -12.89 -2.68 4.39
CA VAL A 187 -14.11 -3.40 4.74
C VAL A 187 -15.30 -2.47 4.58
N TRP A 188 -16.30 -2.97 3.87
CA TRP A 188 -17.50 -2.28 3.43
C TRP A 188 -18.71 -2.96 4.04
N TYR A 189 -19.70 -2.17 4.40
CA TYR A 189 -20.91 -2.65 5.05
C TYR A 189 -22.15 -2.08 4.38
N ALA A 190 -23.13 -2.93 4.12
CA ALA A 190 -24.46 -2.56 3.67
C ALA A 190 -25.51 -3.25 4.52
N LYS A 191 -26.70 -2.67 4.64
CA LYS A 191 -27.83 -3.29 5.34
C LYS A 191 -29.17 -2.87 4.78
N ASN A 192 -30.17 -3.71 4.99
CA ASN A 192 -31.58 -3.35 4.84
C ASN A 192 -32.40 -3.94 6.01
N ALA A 193 -33.71 -4.10 5.82
CA ALA A 193 -34.59 -4.69 6.84
C ALA A 193 -34.46 -6.22 6.99
N GLU A 194 -33.85 -6.91 6.03
CA GLU A 194 -33.81 -8.38 5.92
C GLU A 194 -32.41 -8.96 6.12
N SER A 195 -31.36 -8.19 5.81
CA SER A 195 -29.98 -8.66 5.67
C SER A 195 -28.97 -7.56 6.01
N GLU A 196 -27.80 -8.02 6.47
CA GLU A 196 -26.56 -7.23 6.59
C GLU A 196 -25.51 -7.86 5.68
N ILE A 197 -24.67 -7.06 5.05
CA ILE A 197 -23.61 -7.56 4.15
C ILE A 197 -22.29 -6.90 4.56
N VAL A 198 -21.26 -7.71 4.65
CA VAL A 198 -19.87 -7.23 4.76
C VAL A 198 -19.09 -7.66 3.53
N LEU A 199 -18.32 -6.75 2.97
CA LEU A 199 -17.44 -6.97 1.83
C LEU A 199 -16.06 -6.43 2.19
N GLN A 200 -15.06 -7.29 2.23
CA GLN A 200 -13.66 -6.89 2.27
C GLN A 200 -13.08 -6.93 0.86
N VAL A 201 -12.33 -5.90 0.50
CA VAL A 201 -11.48 -5.86 -0.70
C VAL A 201 -10.04 -5.61 -0.28
N THR A 202 -9.11 -6.40 -0.79
CA THR A 202 -7.67 -6.29 -0.52
C THR A 202 -6.92 -5.66 -1.69
N SER A 203 -5.70 -5.17 -1.43
CA SER A 203 -4.88 -4.45 -2.43
C SER A 203 -4.41 -5.32 -3.60
N ASP A 204 -4.36 -6.65 -3.42
CA ASP A 204 -4.11 -7.62 -4.48
C ASP A 204 -5.38 -8.00 -5.27
N GLY A 205 -6.50 -7.29 -5.06
CA GLY A 205 -7.73 -7.48 -5.81
C GLY A 205 -8.58 -8.66 -5.35
N LYS A 206 -8.28 -9.26 -4.19
CA LYS A 206 -9.14 -10.30 -3.61
C LYS A 206 -10.32 -9.69 -2.88
N TYR A 207 -11.39 -10.48 -2.77
CA TYR A 207 -12.55 -10.13 -1.97
C TYR A 207 -12.98 -11.26 -1.06
N LEU A 208 -13.60 -10.87 0.06
CA LEU A 208 -14.33 -11.75 0.96
C LEU A 208 -15.68 -11.07 1.25
N ILE A 209 -16.78 -11.70 0.89
CA ILE A 209 -18.14 -11.19 1.13
C ILE A 209 -18.92 -12.20 1.96
N GLY A 210 -19.72 -11.71 2.90
CA GLY A 210 -20.62 -12.54 3.70
C GLY A 210 -21.97 -11.86 3.88
N GLU A 211 -23.03 -12.65 3.74
CA GLU A 211 -24.42 -12.17 3.83
C GLU A 211 -25.26 -13.05 4.78
N PRO A 212 -25.50 -12.60 6.02
CA PRO A 212 -26.54 -13.14 6.88
C PRO A 212 -27.96 -12.62 6.55
N ILE A 213 -28.85 -13.55 6.21
CA ILE A 213 -30.28 -13.32 5.96
C ILE A 213 -31.10 -13.92 7.11
N VAL A 214 -31.37 -13.12 8.14
CA VAL A 214 -32.07 -13.56 9.37
C VAL A 214 -33.51 -14.01 9.10
N SER A 215 -34.16 -13.45 8.08
CA SER A 215 -35.52 -13.81 7.68
C SER A 215 -35.63 -15.21 7.07
N SER A 216 -34.51 -15.78 6.60
CA SER A 216 -34.43 -17.11 5.98
C SER A 216 -33.14 -17.81 6.43
N PRO A 217 -33.07 -18.33 7.66
CA PRO A 217 -31.84 -18.82 8.29
C PRO A 217 -31.38 -20.20 7.76
N SER A 218 -31.73 -20.57 6.53
CA SER A 218 -31.25 -21.81 5.90
C SER A 218 -29.84 -21.63 5.35
N ASP A 219 -29.01 -22.66 5.40
CA ASP A 219 -27.64 -22.68 4.84
C ASP A 219 -27.61 -22.35 3.33
N SER A 220 -28.68 -22.67 2.59
CA SER A 220 -28.78 -22.32 1.16
C SER A 220 -29.02 -20.82 0.90
N ALA A 221 -29.30 -20.02 1.93
CA ALA A 221 -29.56 -18.59 1.82
C ALA A 221 -28.48 -17.75 2.51
N ASN A 222 -27.66 -18.36 3.37
CA ASN A 222 -26.65 -17.69 4.17
C ASN A 222 -25.29 -18.22 3.76
N GLY A 223 -24.34 -17.34 3.50
CA GLY A 223 -23.04 -17.82 3.07
C GLY A 223 -22.05 -16.71 2.81
N MET A 224 -20.92 -17.15 2.25
CA MET A 224 -19.81 -16.30 1.90
C MET A 224 -19.31 -16.63 0.49
N GLU A 225 -18.66 -15.64 -0.13
CA GLU A 225 -17.82 -15.86 -1.29
C GLU A 225 -16.41 -15.28 -1.06
N TYR A 226 -15.40 -15.97 -1.57
CA TYR A 226 -14.01 -15.56 -1.54
C TYR A 226 -13.39 -15.79 -2.91
N GLY A 227 -12.71 -14.77 -3.44
CA GLY A 227 -12.18 -14.84 -4.79
C GLY A 227 -11.47 -13.56 -5.22
N GLU A 228 -11.42 -13.35 -6.53
CA GLU A 228 -10.73 -12.23 -7.15
C GLU A 228 -11.70 -11.32 -7.90
N LEU A 229 -11.44 -10.02 -7.84
CA LEU A 229 -12.15 -8.98 -8.57
C LEU A 229 -11.38 -8.61 -9.84
N SER A 230 -12.12 -8.33 -10.90
CA SER A 230 -11.61 -7.68 -12.10
C SER A 230 -12.51 -6.51 -12.46
N VAL A 231 -11.91 -5.39 -12.85
CA VAL A 231 -12.64 -4.15 -13.14
C VAL A 231 -12.30 -3.61 -14.52
N ASN A 232 -13.25 -2.92 -15.12
CA ASN A 232 -13.00 -1.92 -16.15
C ASN A 232 -13.52 -0.58 -15.63
N ALA A 233 -12.65 0.15 -14.93
CA ALA A 233 -13.00 1.38 -14.25
C ALA A 233 -13.52 2.46 -15.21
N VAL A 234 -13.03 2.49 -16.46
CA VAL A 234 -13.46 3.44 -17.50
C VAL A 234 -14.95 3.27 -17.85
N ALA A 235 -15.39 2.02 -17.97
CA ALA A 235 -16.76 1.65 -18.29
C ALA A 235 -17.64 1.41 -17.05
N GLY A 236 -17.02 1.43 -15.87
CA GLY A 236 -17.64 1.08 -14.60
C GLY A 236 -18.06 -0.39 -14.51
N ASP A 237 -17.40 -1.31 -15.22
CA ASP A 237 -17.71 -2.73 -15.16
C ASP A 237 -16.96 -3.43 -14.01
N LEU A 238 -17.61 -4.43 -13.42
CA LEU A 238 -17.06 -5.30 -12.38
C LEU A 238 -17.37 -6.75 -12.73
N TRP A 239 -16.37 -7.60 -12.57
CA TRP A 239 -16.49 -9.05 -12.59
C TRP A 239 -15.85 -9.64 -11.34
N ALA A 240 -16.40 -10.74 -10.86
CA ALA A 240 -15.85 -11.50 -9.76
C ALA A 240 -15.68 -12.97 -10.18
N GLN A 241 -14.60 -13.58 -9.72
CA GLN A 241 -14.37 -15.01 -9.84
C GLN A 241 -14.23 -15.59 -8.44
N SER A 242 -15.25 -16.32 -7.98
CA SER A 242 -15.24 -17.01 -6.71
C SER A 242 -14.38 -18.28 -6.79
N SER A 243 -13.56 -18.47 -5.77
CA SER A 243 -12.82 -19.72 -5.50
C SER A 243 -13.51 -20.54 -4.40
N ILE A 244 -14.25 -19.85 -3.53
CA ILE A 244 -15.14 -20.41 -2.52
C ILE A 244 -16.46 -19.65 -2.63
N ASP A 245 -17.55 -20.40 -2.67
CA ASP A 245 -18.93 -19.92 -2.63
C ASP A 245 -19.74 -20.98 -1.90
N THR A 246 -20.23 -20.66 -0.70
CA THR A 246 -20.82 -21.66 0.20
C THR A 246 -22.31 -21.86 -0.01
N ASN A 247 -22.99 -20.94 -0.70
CA ASN A 247 -24.44 -21.01 -0.92
C ASN A 247 -24.83 -21.15 -2.40
N GLU A 248 -23.90 -20.93 -3.34
CA GLU A 248 -24.05 -21.03 -4.79
C GLU A 248 -25.17 -20.15 -5.40
N ASP A 249 -25.68 -19.17 -4.65
CA ASP A 249 -26.90 -18.43 -4.98
C ASP A 249 -26.79 -16.91 -4.81
N TRP A 250 -26.12 -16.43 -3.74
CA TRP A 250 -26.06 -15.01 -3.38
C TRP A 250 -24.62 -14.49 -3.33
N GLY A 251 -24.42 -13.24 -3.77
CA GLY A 251 -23.12 -12.58 -3.75
C GLY A 251 -22.77 -11.92 -5.08
N LEU A 252 -21.48 -11.90 -5.38
CA LEU A 252 -20.92 -11.35 -6.61
C LEU A 252 -20.90 -12.38 -7.76
N THR A 253 -21.17 -13.65 -7.49
CA THR A 253 -21.25 -14.73 -8.51
C THR A 253 -22.61 -15.47 -8.51
N ASP A 254 -22.85 -16.37 -9.47
CA ASP A 254 -24.00 -17.31 -9.46
C ASP A 254 -23.51 -18.72 -9.83
N SER A 255 -23.45 -19.62 -8.84
CA SER A 255 -22.98 -21.01 -9.01
C SER A 255 -21.65 -21.09 -9.79
N GLY A 256 -20.67 -20.25 -9.41
CA GLY A 256 -19.34 -20.18 -10.05
C GLY A 256 -19.32 -19.56 -11.46
N LYS A 257 -20.39 -18.88 -11.89
CA LYS A 257 -20.42 -18.10 -13.14
C LYS A 257 -20.21 -16.62 -12.84
N THR A 258 -19.46 -15.97 -13.72
CA THR A 258 -19.27 -14.52 -13.70
C THR A 258 -20.58 -13.80 -14.00
N ARG A 259 -20.92 -12.79 -13.19
CA ARG A 259 -22.01 -11.85 -13.43
C ARG A 259 -21.48 -10.59 -14.12
N ASP A 260 -22.31 -9.97 -14.95
CA ASP A 260 -22.01 -8.66 -15.53
C ASP A 260 -22.51 -7.57 -14.57
N MET A 261 -21.61 -7.02 -13.77
CA MET A 261 -21.94 -6.00 -12.77
C MET A 261 -21.38 -4.63 -13.14
N LYS A 262 -21.92 -3.61 -12.48
CA LYS A 262 -21.43 -2.24 -12.49
C LYS A 262 -20.91 -1.86 -11.11
N ILE A 263 -19.81 -1.11 -11.09
CA ILE A 263 -19.19 -0.56 -9.88
C ILE A 263 -19.05 0.95 -10.00
N SER A 264 -19.26 1.65 -8.88
CA SER A 264 -19.00 3.09 -8.75
C SER A 264 -18.55 3.41 -7.33
N PHE A 265 -17.64 4.36 -7.18
CA PHE A 265 -17.11 4.80 -5.89
C PHE A 265 -16.94 6.32 -5.88
N ASP A 266 -17.64 6.99 -4.97
CA ASP A 266 -17.67 8.46 -4.88
C ASP A 266 -16.67 9.05 -3.86
N GLY A 267 -15.81 8.21 -3.28
CA GLY A 267 -14.92 8.58 -2.16
C GLY A 267 -15.45 8.15 -0.80
N THR A 268 -16.76 7.96 -0.66
CA THR A 268 -17.42 7.63 0.62
C THR A 268 -18.25 6.35 0.55
N GLN A 269 -18.92 6.12 -0.58
CA GLN A 269 -19.84 5.02 -0.81
C GLN A 269 -19.39 4.20 -2.02
N LEU A 270 -19.32 2.89 -1.82
CA LEU A 270 -19.10 1.91 -2.87
C LEU A 270 -20.45 1.37 -3.30
N LYS A 271 -20.82 1.48 -4.57
CA LYS A 271 -22.04 0.89 -5.11
C LYS A 271 -21.71 -0.18 -6.14
N ILE A 272 -22.32 -1.36 -5.95
CA ILE A 272 -22.27 -2.48 -6.89
C ILE A 272 -23.71 -2.78 -7.33
N SER A 273 -23.92 -2.99 -8.63
CA SER A 273 -25.26 -3.26 -9.19
C SER A 273 -25.21 -4.19 -10.40
N GLU A 274 -26.32 -4.85 -10.72
CA GLU A 274 -26.41 -5.62 -11.97
C GLU A 274 -26.40 -4.68 -13.18
N ALA A 275 -25.62 -5.03 -14.21
CA ALA A 275 -25.57 -4.23 -15.43
C ALA A 275 -26.93 -4.14 -16.15
N GLN A 276 -27.73 -5.21 -16.07
CA GLN A 276 -29.05 -5.28 -16.74
C GLN A 276 -30.23 -4.93 -15.83
N ASN A 277 -30.00 -4.80 -14.52
CA ASN A 277 -31.04 -4.44 -13.55
C ASN A 277 -30.46 -3.57 -12.43
N PRO A 278 -30.19 -2.27 -12.66
CA PRO A 278 -29.51 -1.41 -11.68
C PRO A 278 -30.25 -1.20 -10.34
N ASN A 279 -31.53 -1.61 -10.25
CA ASN A 279 -32.29 -1.62 -9.00
C ASN A 279 -31.84 -2.76 -8.06
N GLU A 280 -31.18 -3.76 -8.62
CA GLU A 280 -30.52 -4.84 -7.93
C GLU A 280 -29.10 -4.38 -7.60
N SER A 281 -28.93 -3.83 -6.40
CA SER A 281 -27.68 -3.16 -6.03
C SER A 281 -27.46 -3.16 -4.53
N ALA A 282 -26.20 -3.14 -4.10
CA ALA A 282 -25.85 -2.66 -2.78
C ALA A 282 -25.08 -1.36 -2.88
N THR A 283 -25.41 -0.46 -1.96
CA THR A 283 -24.58 0.69 -1.64
C THR A 283 -23.99 0.44 -0.26
N PHE A 284 -22.67 0.32 -0.23
CA PHE A 284 -21.89 0.05 0.95
C PHE A 284 -21.26 1.34 1.47
N THR A 285 -21.18 1.43 2.79
CA THR A 285 -20.38 2.42 3.50
C THR A 285 -19.15 1.75 4.09
N LYS A 286 -18.01 2.45 4.11
CA LYS A 286 -16.78 1.93 4.72
C LYS A 286 -17.01 1.68 6.21
N VAL A 287 -16.60 0.52 6.71
CA VAL A 287 -16.70 0.18 8.14
C VAL A 287 -15.74 1.10 8.91
N PRO A 288 -16.25 1.93 9.85
CA PRO A 288 -15.41 2.83 10.60
C PRO A 288 -14.51 2.06 11.58
N GLN A 289 -13.28 2.54 11.77
CA GLN A 289 -12.38 2.00 12.79
C GLN A 289 -12.54 2.73 14.11
N ASN A 290 -12.69 1.98 15.20
CA ASN A 290 -12.72 2.53 16.56
C ASN A 290 -11.50 2.09 17.36
N ASN A 291 -10.51 2.98 17.51
CA ASN A 291 -9.21 2.66 18.14
C ASN A 291 -9.26 2.34 19.65
N SER A 292 -10.44 2.43 20.27
CA SER A 292 -10.60 2.30 21.73
C SER A 292 -11.57 1.20 22.14
N SER A 293 -12.16 0.48 21.18
CA SER A 293 -13.09 -0.61 21.44
C SER A 293 -13.00 -1.69 20.37
N ILE A 294 -13.67 -2.83 20.60
CA ILE A 294 -13.73 -3.90 19.61
C ILE A 294 -14.54 -3.53 18.36
N ALA A 295 -15.26 -2.39 18.37
CA ALA A 295 -16.09 -1.98 17.23
C ALA A 295 -15.24 -1.78 15.96
N GLY A 296 -15.83 -2.16 14.82
CA GLY A 296 -15.20 -2.14 13.51
C GLY A 296 -14.76 -3.53 13.05
N ALA A 297 -13.87 -3.55 12.06
CA ALA A 297 -13.42 -4.77 11.39
C ALA A 297 -12.05 -5.26 11.92
N TRP A 298 -11.87 -6.58 11.90
CA TRP A 298 -10.68 -7.30 12.37
C TRP A 298 -10.45 -8.57 11.54
N ASN A 299 -9.22 -8.84 11.13
CA ASN A 299 -8.82 -10.04 10.42
C ASN A 299 -8.01 -10.97 11.31
N SER A 300 -8.15 -12.28 11.10
CA SER A 300 -7.18 -13.25 11.60
C SER A 300 -5.80 -13.07 10.91
N SER A 301 -4.78 -13.73 11.44
CA SER A 301 -3.43 -13.70 10.86
C SER A 301 -3.35 -14.25 9.43
N SER A 302 -4.28 -15.14 9.06
CA SER A 302 -4.38 -15.68 7.69
C SER A 302 -4.99 -14.69 6.69
N GLY A 303 -5.68 -13.64 7.19
CA GLY A 303 -6.41 -12.68 6.36
C GLY A 303 -7.68 -13.25 5.70
N LYS A 304 -8.05 -14.49 6.03
CA LYS A 304 -9.18 -15.24 5.44
C LYS A 304 -10.37 -15.39 6.39
N GLN A 305 -10.25 -14.89 7.61
CA GLN A 305 -11.35 -14.78 8.56
C GLN A 305 -11.49 -13.31 8.96
N LEU A 306 -12.68 -12.75 8.73
CA LEU A 306 -13.03 -11.36 8.97
C LEU A 306 -14.12 -11.30 10.04
N PHE A 307 -13.88 -10.51 11.10
CA PHE A 307 -14.86 -10.16 12.11
C PHE A 307 -15.25 -8.70 11.97
N VAL A 308 -16.54 -8.41 11.96
CA VAL A 308 -17.09 -7.05 11.96
C VAL A 308 -18.03 -6.90 13.15
N PHE A 309 -17.65 -6.07 14.11
CA PHE A 309 -18.48 -5.73 15.28
C PHE A 309 -19.18 -4.40 15.06
N ASN A 310 -20.51 -4.43 14.93
CA ASN A 310 -21.35 -3.27 14.67
C ASN A 310 -21.92 -2.68 15.98
N PRO A 311 -21.48 -1.48 16.39
CA PRO A 311 -21.94 -0.86 17.63
C PRO A 311 -23.36 -0.28 17.56
N ASP A 312 -23.92 -0.05 16.36
CA ASP A 312 -25.21 0.62 16.22
C ASP A 312 -26.39 -0.26 16.66
N ASN A 313 -26.26 -1.56 16.41
CA ASN A 313 -27.29 -2.57 16.68
C ASN A 313 -26.75 -3.74 17.52
N ASN A 314 -25.50 -3.66 17.99
CA ASN A 314 -24.80 -4.69 18.76
C ASN A 314 -24.76 -6.04 18.04
N THR A 315 -24.56 -6.07 16.72
CA THR A 315 -24.37 -7.31 15.94
C THR A 315 -22.91 -7.55 15.64
N TYR A 316 -22.52 -8.81 15.49
CA TYR A 316 -21.26 -9.16 14.84
C TYR A 316 -21.52 -10.05 13.64
N ILE A 317 -20.66 -9.94 12.63
CA ILE A 317 -20.56 -10.86 11.50
C ILE A 317 -19.15 -11.41 11.51
N MET A 318 -19.01 -12.72 11.46
CA MET A 318 -17.79 -13.40 11.06
C MET A 318 -17.98 -13.96 9.65
N VAL A 319 -17.00 -13.73 8.78
CA VAL A 319 -16.92 -14.35 7.46
C VAL A 319 -15.63 -15.14 7.42
N ASP A 320 -15.74 -16.43 7.14
CA ASP A 320 -14.64 -17.37 7.29
C ASP A 320 -14.46 -18.20 6.03
N ALA A 321 -13.35 -17.99 5.33
CA ALA A 321 -13.01 -18.73 4.11
C ALA A 321 -12.17 -20.00 4.38
N VAL A 322 -11.94 -20.38 5.64
CA VAL A 322 -11.10 -21.52 6.03
C VAL A 322 -11.88 -22.52 6.88
N GLY A 323 -12.60 -22.05 7.90
CA GLY A 323 -13.02 -22.83 9.06
C GLY A 323 -12.03 -22.64 10.21
N ASP A 324 -11.92 -23.61 11.13
CA ASP A 324 -10.95 -23.55 12.23
C ASP A 324 -9.50 -23.51 11.69
N ASP A 325 -8.91 -22.31 11.67
CA ASP A 325 -7.55 -22.03 11.19
C ASP A 325 -6.50 -22.07 12.33
N GLN A 326 -6.91 -22.36 13.56
CA GLN A 326 -6.10 -22.30 14.79
C GLN A 326 -6.22 -23.59 15.63
N VAL A 327 -6.22 -24.75 14.96
CA VAL A 327 -6.38 -26.07 15.59
C VAL A 327 -5.25 -26.39 16.57
N GLU A 328 -5.60 -26.86 17.77
CA GLU A 328 -4.63 -27.37 18.74
C GLU A 328 -3.85 -28.59 18.20
N VAL A 329 -2.60 -28.74 18.66
CA VAL A 329 -1.73 -29.86 18.27
C VAL A 329 -2.35 -31.19 18.69
N GLY A 330 -2.87 -31.94 17.72
CA GLY A 330 -3.47 -33.27 17.93
C GLY A 330 -4.99 -33.33 17.74
N GLU A 331 -5.64 -32.19 17.57
CA GLU A 331 -7.07 -32.10 17.26
C GLU A 331 -7.32 -32.07 15.74
N THR A 332 -8.54 -32.40 15.32
CA THR A 332 -8.95 -32.30 13.91
C THR A 332 -9.62 -30.95 13.72
N PRO A 333 -9.23 -30.14 12.71
CA PRO A 333 -9.94 -28.91 12.38
C PRO A 333 -11.43 -29.20 12.26
N CYS A 334 -12.24 -28.42 12.96
CA CYS A 334 -13.68 -28.52 12.87
C CYS A 334 -14.24 -27.29 12.13
N GLY A 335 -15.43 -27.44 11.56
CA GLY A 335 -16.01 -26.41 10.70
C GLY A 335 -15.39 -26.32 9.31
N GLY A 336 -15.91 -25.41 8.49
CA GLY A 336 -15.46 -25.14 7.13
C GLY A 336 -15.82 -23.72 6.71
N PRO A 337 -15.65 -23.34 5.45
CA PRO A 337 -16.01 -21.99 5.02
C PRO A 337 -17.49 -21.67 5.29
N GLY A 338 -17.77 -20.45 5.75
CA GLY A 338 -19.12 -20.00 6.09
C GLY A 338 -19.16 -18.67 6.82
N ILE A 339 -20.28 -18.40 7.49
CA ILE A 339 -20.49 -17.18 8.27
C ILE A 339 -21.05 -17.50 9.65
N GLU A 340 -20.76 -16.61 10.59
CA GLU A 340 -21.39 -16.57 11.91
C GLU A 340 -21.98 -15.18 12.13
N TYR A 341 -23.21 -15.08 12.64
CA TYR A 341 -23.86 -13.81 12.90
C TYR A 341 -24.70 -13.87 14.17
N GLY A 342 -24.55 -12.86 15.02
CA GLY A 342 -25.24 -12.83 16.30
C GLY A 342 -25.20 -11.48 17.00
N LYS A 343 -25.67 -11.47 18.25
CA LYS A 343 -25.63 -10.30 19.13
C LYS A 343 -24.44 -10.39 20.08
N TYR A 344 -23.73 -9.28 20.24
CA TYR A 344 -22.61 -9.18 21.17
C TYR A 344 -22.81 -8.07 22.19
N ARG A 345 -22.10 -8.17 23.31
CA ARG A 345 -21.88 -7.05 24.24
C ARG A 345 -20.49 -7.14 24.85
N VAL A 346 -19.95 -5.98 25.23
CA VAL A 346 -18.69 -5.90 25.98
C VAL A 346 -18.99 -5.36 27.38
N GLN A 347 -18.57 -6.11 28.39
CA GLN A 347 -18.73 -5.73 29.79
C GLN A 347 -17.48 -6.12 30.58
N ASP A 348 -16.95 -5.18 31.37
CA ASP A 348 -15.80 -5.41 32.25
C ASP A 348 -14.57 -6.03 31.55
N GLY A 349 -14.29 -5.58 30.32
CA GLY A 349 -13.17 -6.08 29.51
C GLY A 349 -13.39 -7.48 28.92
N LYS A 350 -14.63 -7.94 28.86
CA LYS A 350 -15.00 -9.24 28.27
C LYS A 350 -16.07 -9.09 27.20
N LEU A 351 -15.88 -9.85 26.12
CA LEU A 351 -16.86 -10.06 25.05
C LEU A 351 -17.83 -11.17 25.46
N PHE A 352 -19.11 -10.92 25.25
CA PHE A 352 -20.17 -11.91 25.38
C PHE A 352 -20.94 -11.97 24.07
N VAL A 353 -21.25 -13.17 23.62
CA VAL A 353 -22.17 -13.45 22.52
C VAL A 353 -23.46 -13.96 23.15
N ASP A 354 -24.48 -13.11 23.22
CA ASP A 354 -25.72 -13.41 23.93
C ASP A 354 -26.68 -14.27 23.09
N ASN A 355 -26.55 -14.24 21.76
CA ASN A 355 -27.39 -15.01 20.85
C ASN A 355 -26.73 -15.15 19.46
N ILE A 356 -26.46 -16.39 19.05
CA ILE A 356 -26.03 -16.72 17.70
C ILE A 356 -27.28 -16.95 16.87
N LEU A 357 -27.44 -16.16 15.82
CA LEU A 357 -28.63 -16.17 14.97
C LEU A 357 -28.42 -17.01 13.72
N ILE A 358 -27.21 -16.97 13.16
CA ILE A 358 -26.79 -17.75 11.99
C ILE A 358 -25.39 -18.27 12.28
N ASP A 359 -25.16 -19.53 11.95
CA ASP A 359 -23.88 -20.22 12.03
C ASP A 359 -23.88 -21.29 10.94
N THR A 360 -23.12 -21.06 9.87
CA THR A 360 -23.01 -21.99 8.74
C THR A 360 -21.66 -22.70 8.67
N ASN A 361 -20.71 -22.30 9.51
CA ASN A 361 -19.36 -22.86 9.57
C ASN A 361 -19.12 -23.76 10.78
N GLY A 362 -20.07 -23.92 11.69
CA GLY A 362 -20.02 -24.89 12.79
C GLY A 362 -19.26 -24.36 14.01
N CYS A 363 -18.28 -25.14 14.50
CA CYS A 363 -17.52 -24.79 15.71
C CYS A 363 -16.52 -23.62 15.51
N ALA A 364 -16.29 -23.17 14.28
CA ALA A 364 -15.31 -22.14 13.99
C ALA A 364 -15.88 -20.76 14.34
N GLY A 365 -15.16 -19.98 15.15
CA GLY A 365 -15.51 -18.59 15.48
C GLY A 365 -15.82 -18.35 16.95
N LEU A 366 -16.88 -17.59 17.22
CA LEU A 366 -17.32 -17.24 18.58
C LEU A 366 -18.34 -18.22 19.18
N SER A 367 -18.75 -19.23 18.41
CA SER A 367 -19.79 -20.18 18.77
C SER A 367 -19.34 -21.21 19.82
N ASP A 368 -18.11 -21.70 19.73
CA ASP A 368 -17.58 -22.76 20.61
C ASP A 368 -16.72 -22.25 21.79
N ASN A 369 -16.62 -20.93 21.98
CA ASN A 369 -15.73 -20.36 22.98
C ASN A 369 -16.46 -19.82 24.23
N SER A 370 -15.70 -19.35 25.23
CA SER A 370 -16.24 -18.78 26.46
C SER A 370 -17.07 -17.51 26.24
N ALA A 371 -17.11 -16.92 25.04
CA ALA A 371 -17.97 -15.76 24.74
C ALA A 371 -19.46 -16.12 24.81
N SER A 372 -19.85 -17.33 24.45
CA SER A 372 -21.23 -17.83 24.59
C SER A 372 -21.58 -18.25 26.03
N SER A 373 -20.59 -18.29 26.93
CA SER A 373 -20.75 -18.65 28.35
C SER A 373 -21.11 -17.44 29.23
N SER A 374 -21.62 -17.72 30.44
CA SER A 374 -21.84 -16.68 31.46
C SER A 374 -20.56 -15.97 31.92
N SER A 375 -19.38 -16.52 31.62
CA SER A 375 -18.08 -16.00 32.05
C SER A 375 -17.51 -14.92 31.12
N GLY A 376 -17.92 -14.92 29.84
CA GLY A 376 -17.42 -14.03 28.79
C GLY A 376 -15.96 -14.29 28.40
N LEU A 377 -15.59 -13.88 27.20
CA LEU A 377 -14.24 -13.98 26.63
C LEU A 377 -13.44 -12.71 26.94
N PRO A 378 -12.37 -12.75 27.76
CA PRO A 378 -11.50 -11.59 27.98
C PRO A 378 -10.96 -11.00 26.68
N VAL A 379 -11.05 -9.66 26.56
CA VAL A 379 -10.57 -8.93 25.38
C VAL A 379 -9.61 -7.81 25.77
N THR A 380 -8.55 -7.63 24.97
CA THR A 380 -7.66 -6.47 25.02
C THR A 380 -7.64 -5.81 23.66
N VAL A 381 -7.89 -4.51 23.61
CA VAL A 381 -7.92 -3.73 22.36
C VAL A 381 -6.76 -2.74 22.35
N ASN A 382 -5.98 -2.78 21.28
CA ASN A 382 -5.04 -1.74 20.91
C ASN A 382 -5.49 -1.08 19.59
N THR A 383 -4.73 -0.09 19.12
CA THR A 383 -5.01 0.59 17.84
C THR A 383 -5.01 -0.37 16.66
N THR A 384 -4.09 -1.35 16.65
CA THR A 384 -3.87 -2.28 15.53
C THR A 384 -4.27 -3.72 15.82
N SER A 385 -4.47 -4.10 17.08
CA SER A 385 -4.76 -5.48 17.47
C SER A 385 -5.94 -5.61 18.44
N LEU A 386 -6.68 -6.70 18.27
CA LEU A 386 -7.69 -7.20 19.19
C LEU A 386 -7.23 -8.57 19.66
N THR A 387 -6.96 -8.70 20.95
CA THR A 387 -6.57 -9.95 21.58
C THR A 387 -7.77 -10.54 22.32
N LEU A 388 -8.13 -11.77 21.97
CA LEU A 388 -9.14 -12.59 22.63
C LEU A 388 -8.43 -13.69 23.40
N HIS A 389 -8.69 -13.83 24.70
CA HIS A 389 -8.03 -14.85 25.51
C HIS A 389 -9.05 -15.89 25.98
N GLU A 390 -9.00 -17.07 25.38
CA GLU A 390 -9.82 -18.21 25.76
C GLU A 390 -9.05 -19.07 26.80
N PRO A 391 -9.58 -19.24 28.03
CA PRO A 391 -8.86 -19.93 29.11
C PRO A 391 -8.35 -21.33 28.79
N ASN A 392 -9.00 -22.06 27.86
CA ASN A 392 -8.64 -23.44 27.52
C ASN A 392 -7.92 -23.57 26.17
N GLU A 393 -8.09 -22.61 25.25
CA GLU A 393 -7.59 -22.67 23.86
C GLU A 393 -6.46 -21.66 23.58
N GLY A 394 -6.18 -20.75 24.53
CA GLY A 394 -5.06 -19.83 24.43
C GLY A 394 -5.48 -18.42 24.01
N THR A 395 -4.67 -17.80 23.14
CA THR A 395 -4.79 -16.37 22.83
C THR A 395 -4.87 -16.17 21.33
N PHE A 396 -5.99 -15.62 20.87
CA PHE A 396 -6.23 -15.28 19.47
C PHE A 396 -5.97 -13.79 19.26
N ILE A 397 -5.19 -13.47 18.24
CA ILE A 397 -4.84 -12.08 17.92
C ILE A 397 -5.40 -11.76 16.55
N LEU A 398 -6.34 -10.83 16.51
CA LEU A 398 -6.88 -10.25 15.29
C LEU A 398 -6.21 -8.89 15.04
N THR A 399 -6.05 -8.53 13.77
CA THR A 399 -5.46 -7.26 13.34
C THR A 399 -6.46 -6.41 12.57
N ARG A 400 -6.28 -5.09 12.53
CA ARG A 400 -7.11 -4.25 11.66
C ARG A 400 -6.89 -4.67 10.19
N PRO A 401 -7.97 -4.91 9.40
CA PRO A 401 -7.84 -5.10 7.96
C PRO A 401 -7.18 -3.85 7.39
N ASN A 402 -6.15 -4.03 6.57
CA ASN A 402 -5.44 -2.93 5.92
C ASN A 402 -6.45 -2.01 5.21
N ILE A 403 -6.60 -0.79 5.72
CA ILE A 403 -7.18 0.31 4.97
C ILE A 403 -5.98 0.98 4.29
N GLU A 404 -5.75 0.68 3.02
CA GLU A 404 -4.87 1.48 2.17
C GLU A 404 -5.53 2.83 1.85
N GLY A 405 -5.73 3.62 2.90
CA GLY A 405 -5.68 5.09 2.91
C GLY A 405 -4.69 5.57 3.98
N THR A 406 -3.95 4.64 4.60
CA THR A 406 -2.93 4.87 5.63
C THR A 406 -1.63 4.07 5.40
N THR A 407 -1.48 3.35 4.29
CA THR A 407 -0.28 2.52 4.05
C THR A 407 0.90 3.26 3.43
N THR A 408 0.75 4.51 3.03
CA THR A 408 1.91 5.39 2.82
C THR A 408 2.49 5.93 4.13
N SER A 409 1.88 5.67 5.31
CA SER A 409 2.41 6.15 6.59
C SER A 409 3.03 5.09 7.52
N SER A 410 2.80 3.78 7.36
CA SER A 410 3.42 2.78 8.26
C SER A 410 4.74 2.22 7.73
N ALA A 411 4.81 1.76 6.47
CA ALA A 411 6.05 1.30 5.86
C ALA A 411 7.00 2.47 5.58
N SER A 412 6.51 3.60 5.05
CA SER A 412 7.34 4.80 4.88
C SER A 412 7.89 5.32 6.22
N GLN A 413 7.08 5.29 7.29
CA GLN A 413 7.59 5.67 8.61
C GLN A 413 8.59 4.65 9.14
N PHE A 414 8.32 3.35 8.99
CA PHE A 414 9.27 2.30 9.35
C PHE A 414 10.61 2.45 8.62
N TYR A 415 10.59 2.72 7.30
CA TYR A 415 11.80 2.99 6.51
C TYR A 415 12.54 4.24 7.00
N LYS A 416 11.83 5.31 7.37
CA LYS A 416 12.43 6.48 8.01
C LYS A 416 13.03 6.15 9.39
N ASP A 417 12.37 5.29 10.16
CA ASP A 417 12.82 4.90 11.49
C ASP A 417 14.07 4.02 11.44
N ILE A 418 14.18 3.15 10.43
CA ILE A 418 15.33 2.27 10.21
C ILE A 418 16.37 2.84 9.23
N ALA A 419 16.14 4.02 8.66
CA ALA A 419 17.06 4.64 7.72
C ALA A 419 18.46 4.81 8.35
N GLY A 420 19.48 4.61 7.51
CA GLY A 420 20.88 4.69 7.89
C GLY A 420 21.60 3.36 7.69
N THR A 421 22.81 3.25 8.26
CA THR A 421 23.69 2.10 8.07
C THR A 421 23.73 1.22 9.30
N TRP A 422 23.59 -0.08 9.09
CA TRP A 422 23.57 -1.14 10.08
C TRP A 422 24.74 -2.10 9.85
N GLU A 423 25.31 -2.64 10.91
CA GLU A 423 26.39 -3.63 10.86
C GLU A 423 26.09 -4.87 11.72
N ILE A 424 26.63 -6.01 11.30
CA ILE A 424 26.68 -7.25 12.09
C ILE A 424 27.95 -8.05 11.76
N GLY A 425 28.41 -8.87 12.71
CA GLY A 425 29.37 -9.94 12.45
C GLY A 425 30.82 -9.51 12.19
N ARG A 426 31.16 -8.23 12.34
CA ARG A 426 32.46 -7.68 11.89
C ARG A 426 33.69 -8.27 12.61
N THR A 427 34.57 -8.93 11.84
CA THR A 427 35.86 -9.52 12.24
C THR A 427 36.90 -9.36 11.12
N ASN A 428 38.05 -10.04 11.19
CA ASN A 428 39.02 -10.04 10.08
C ASN A 428 38.58 -10.87 8.87
N THR A 429 37.59 -11.75 9.01
CA THR A 429 37.18 -12.70 7.97
C THR A 429 35.71 -12.57 7.60
N THR A 430 34.94 -11.78 8.33
CA THR A 430 33.52 -11.60 8.03
C THR A 430 33.05 -10.19 8.42
N ALA A 431 32.15 -9.60 7.65
CA ALA A 431 31.45 -8.36 7.97
C ALA A 431 30.23 -8.18 7.06
N VAL A 432 29.11 -7.74 7.64
CA VAL A 432 27.91 -7.37 6.88
C VAL A 432 27.55 -5.92 7.18
N VAL A 433 27.27 -5.16 6.13
CA VAL A 433 26.80 -3.78 6.21
C VAL A 433 25.53 -3.63 5.38
N LEU A 434 24.45 -3.18 6.00
CA LEU A 434 23.17 -2.88 5.35
C LEU A 434 22.88 -1.38 5.45
N HIS A 435 22.77 -0.70 4.32
CA HIS A 435 22.35 0.69 4.26
C HIS A 435 20.92 0.80 3.73
N ILE A 436 20.05 1.49 4.46
CA ILE A 436 18.63 1.66 4.13
C ILE A 436 18.32 3.14 3.96
N LEU A 437 17.68 3.49 2.85
CA LEU A 437 17.20 4.82 2.55
C LEU A 437 15.79 5.05 3.13
N PRO A 438 15.41 6.31 3.43
CA PRO A 438 14.09 6.63 3.99
C PRO A 438 12.88 6.23 3.11
N ASP A 439 13.11 5.93 1.83
CA ASP A 439 12.12 5.47 0.86
C ASP A 439 12.03 3.93 0.75
N GLY A 440 12.86 3.20 1.51
CA GLY A 440 12.91 1.74 1.54
C GLY A 440 13.90 1.11 0.57
N ARG A 441 14.63 1.86 -0.25
CA ARG A 441 15.75 1.31 -1.03
C ARG A 441 16.91 0.91 -0.11
N TYR A 442 17.65 -0.13 -0.47
CA TYR A 442 18.80 -0.60 0.31
C TYR A 442 19.98 -1.03 -0.55
N ALA A 443 21.15 -1.02 0.08
CA ALA A 443 22.35 -1.71 -0.38
C ALA A 443 22.91 -2.54 0.78
N LEU A 444 23.13 -3.83 0.55
CA LEU A 444 23.69 -4.79 1.49
C LEU A 444 25.01 -5.29 0.95
N GLY A 445 26.09 -5.12 1.70
CA GLY A 445 27.39 -5.70 1.39
C GLY A 445 27.75 -6.78 2.39
N GLU A 446 28.24 -7.91 1.90
CA GLU A 446 28.67 -9.03 2.72
C GLU A 446 30.09 -9.45 2.32
N ALA A 447 31.00 -9.36 3.28
CA ALA A 447 32.35 -9.90 3.20
C ALA A 447 32.39 -11.19 4.01
N ASP A 448 32.55 -12.35 3.39
CA ASP A 448 32.81 -13.62 4.08
C ASP A 448 33.52 -14.60 3.13
N GLU A 449 34.11 -15.69 3.63
CA GLU A 449 34.65 -16.72 2.76
C GLU A 449 33.56 -17.27 1.81
N ALA A 450 33.86 -17.34 0.51
CA ALA A 450 32.93 -17.85 -0.48
C ALA A 450 32.68 -19.35 -0.28
N ASP A 451 31.45 -19.79 -0.52
CA ASP A 451 31.05 -21.19 -0.49
C ASP A 451 30.41 -21.62 -1.83
N VAL A 452 29.59 -22.67 -1.81
CA VAL A 452 28.97 -23.22 -3.03
C VAL A 452 27.73 -22.45 -3.49
N THR A 453 27.17 -21.61 -2.61
CA THR A 453 25.90 -20.90 -2.78
C THR A 453 26.08 -19.39 -2.81
N GLY A 454 27.13 -18.85 -2.17
CA GLY A 454 27.41 -17.42 -2.18
C GLY A 454 28.89 -17.05 -2.11
N GLN A 455 29.15 -15.76 -2.26
CA GLN A 455 30.49 -15.16 -2.32
C GLN A 455 30.46 -13.72 -1.78
N PRO A 456 31.61 -13.12 -1.42
CA PRO A 456 31.67 -11.69 -1.11
C PRO A 456 31.08 -10.86 -2.24
N GLY A 457 30.30 -9.83 -1.89
CA GLY A 457 29.70 -8.97 -2.90
C GLY A 457 28.64 -8.06 -2.31
N ILE A 458 27.79 -7.55 -3.20
CA ILE A 458 26.75 -6.58 -2.89
C ILE A 458 25.41 -7.03 -3.44
N GLU A 459 24.36 -6.67 -2.72
CA GLU A 459 22.97 -6.80 -3.09
C GLU A 459 22.29 -5.43 -2.98
N ILE A 460 21.53 -5.02 -3.99
CA ILE A 460 20.83 -3.73 -4.04
C ILE A 460 19.37 -3.99 -4.38
N GLY A 461 18.47 -3.35 -3.67
CA GLY A 461 17.06 -3.54 -3.93
C GLY A 461 16.16 -2.56 -3.20
N ARG A 462 14.88 -2.93 -3.13
CA ARG A 462 13.88 -2.24 -2.33
C ARG A 462 13.31 -3.18 -1.28
N LEU A 463 13.19 -2.70 -0.06
CA LEU A 463 12.48 -3.41 0.99
C LEU A 463 10.98 -3.39 0.65
N ASN A 464 10.37 -4.56 0.61
CA ASN A 464 8.92 -4.72 0.61
C ASN A 464 8.52 -5.30 1.97
N TRP A 465 8.35 -4.42 2.95
CA TRP A 465 8.09 -4.78 4.34
C TRP A 465 6.61 -4.67 4.68
N ASN A 466 6.07 -5.73 5.27
CA ASN A 466 4.71 -5.80 5.74
C ASN A 466 4.62 -5.39 7.22
N ALA A 467 3.96 -4.27 7.48
CA ALA A 467 3.85 -3.70 8.83
C ALA A 467 3.05 -4.54 9.83
N LEU A 468 2.24 -5.50 9.37
CA LEU A 468 1.42 -6.35 10.23
C LEU A 468 2.15 -7.63 10.64
N THR A 469 2.88 -8.23 9.71
CA THR A 469 3.51 -9.54 9.91
C THR A 469 5.02 -9.45 10.16
N SER A 470 5.58 -8.25 10.01
CA SER A 470 7.02 -8.01 9.87
C SER A 470 7.65 -8.72 8.68
N ALA A 471 6.86 -9.37 7.80
CA ALA A 471 7.38 -10.09 6.65
C ALA A 471 8.10 -9.13 5.71
N LEU A 472 9.23 -9.57 5.18
CA LEU A 472 10.07 -8.84 4.25
C LEU A 472 10.21 -9.68 2.98
N SER A 473 9.86 -9.07 1.84
CA SER A 473 9.96 -9.66 0.51
C SER A 473 10.79 -8.75 -0.40
N PRO A 474 12.12 -8.72 -0.25
CA PRO A 474 12.94 -7.73 -0.93
C PRO A 474 12.81 -7.85 -2.46
N GLU A 475 12.69 -6.71 -3.13
CA GLU A 475 12.76 -6.60 -4.59
C GLU A 475 14.21 -6.34 -4.97
N ILE A 476 14.89 -7.39 -5.44
CA ILE A 476 16.32 -7.38 -5.72
C ILE A 476 16.55 -6.86 -7.13
N SER A 477 17.27 -5.74 -7.23
CA SER A 477 17.60 -5.08 -8.50
C SER A 477 19.01 -5.44 -8.99
N LEU A 478 19.92 -5.76 -8.07
CA LEU A 478 21.27 -6.24 -8.34
C LEU A 478 21.69 -7.21 -7.25
N ASP A 479 22.31 -8.31 -7.65
CA ASP A 479 22.88 -9.34 -6.77
C ASP A 479 24.20 -9.81 -7.39
N THR A 480 25.31 -9.61 -6.65
CA THR A 480 26.63 -10.11 -7.02
C THR A 480 27.18 -11.15 -6.04
N ASN A 481 26.47 -11.42 -4.95
CA ASN A 481 26.90 -12.27 -3.84
C ASN A 481 26.19 -13.64 -3.79
N GLY A 482 25.24 -13.92 -4.69
CA GLY A 482 24.55 -15.21 -4.77
C GLY A 482 23.54 -15.35 -3.64
N ASP A 483 23.52 -16.48 -2.93
CA ASP A 483 22.57 -16.72 -1.83
C ASP A 483 22.92 -15.97 -0.53
N TYR A 484 23.92 -15.07 -0.52
CA TYR A 484 24.30 -14.28 0.65
C TYR A 484 23.39 -13.05 0.81
N GLY A 485 23.03 -12.68 2.04
CA GLY A 485 22.14 -11.55 2.30
C GLY A 485 20.65 -11.87 2.21
N LEU A 486 19.89 -10.98 1.57
CA LEU A 486 18.43 -11.03 1.46
C LEU A 486 17.95 -11.79 0.20
N SER A 487 18.87 -12.18 -0.68
CA SER A 487 18.66 -13.02 -1.86
C SER A 487 18.59 -14.52 -1.53
N HIS A 488 18.98 -14.94 -0.32
CA HIS A 488 19.00 -16.35 0.07
C HIS A 488 17.65 -17.05 -0.21
N PRO A 489 17.61 -18.09 -1.06
CA PRO A 489 16.38 -18.77 -1.42
C PRO A 489 15.84 -19.58 -0.25
N ASP A 490 14.71 -19.15 0.31
CA ASP A 490 13.96 -19.93 1.30
C ASP A 490 12.74 -20.60 0.64
N ASN A 491 12.57 -21.90 0.90
CA ASN A 491 11.58 -22.75 0.23
C ASN A 491 10.12 -22.45 0.60
N ASP A 492 9.84 -21.50 1.49
CA ASP A 492 8.46 -21.13 1.87
C ASP A 492 8.24 -19.63 2.19
N GLY A 493 9.18 -18.74 1.83
CA GLY A 493 8.91 -17.31 1.77
C GLY A 493 8.97 -16.53 3.10
N HIS A 494 9.74 -15.43 2.99
CA HIS A 494 9.73 -14.21 3.78
C HIS A 494 10.60 -14.21 5.04
N HIS A 495 11.78 -13.60 4.91
CA HIS A 495 12.46 -12.98 6.02
C HIS A 495 11.47 -12.16 6.87
N ARG A 496 11.73 -11.96 8.16
CA ARG A 496 11.03 -10.96 8.96
C ARG A 496 11.99 -9.88 9.39
N LEU A 497 11.59 -8.62 9.21
CA LEU A 497 12.36 -7.46 9.63
C LEU A 497 11.60 -6.72 10.72
N SER A 498 12.24 -6.46 11.85
CA SER A 498 11.66 -5.68 12.93
C SER A 498 12.68 -4.72 13.53
N TYR A 499 12.21 -3.63 14.14
CA TYR A 499 13.04 -2.61 14.74
C TYR A 499 12.54 -2.29 16.15
N ASN A 500 13.40 -2.41 17.15
CA ASN A 500 13.04 -2.17 18.55
C ASN A 500 13.38 -0.75 19.05
N GLY A 501 13.78 0.16 18.14
CA GLY A 501 14.27 1.50 18.47
C GLY A 501 15.79 1.58 18.68
N THR A 502 16.50 0.45 18.75
CA THR A 502 17.97 0.40 18.90
C THR A 502 18.62 -0.58 17.93
N GLU A 503 18.01 -1.74 17.74
CA GLU A 503 18.52 -2.84 16.94
C GLU A 503 17.54 -3.19 15.82
N LEU A 504 18.08 -3.51 14.65
CA LEU A 504 17.35 -4.03 13.52
C LEU A 504 17.48 -5.56 13.55
N VAL A 505 16.35 -6.26 13.66
CA VAL A 505 16.30 -7.71 13.81
C VAL A 505 15.76 -8.32 12.53
N LEU A 506 16.61 -9.03 11.81
CA LEU A 506 16.28 -9.82 10.64
C LEU A 506 16.16 -11.29 11.06
N THR A 507 15.04 -11.93 10.72
CA THR A 507 14.81 -13.35 10.97
C THR A 507 14.66 -14.06 9.64
N ASP A 508 15.45 -15.10 9.41
CA ASP A 508 15.18 -16.08 8.36
C ASP A 508 14.19 -17.10 8.93
N VAL A 509 13.01 -17.19 8.31
CA VAL A 509 11.89 -17.96 8.83
C VAL A 509 12.07 -19.46 8.58
N GLY A 510 12.55 -19.87 7.42
CA GLY A 510 12.78 -21.27 7.08
C GLY A 510 13.88 -21.91 7.91
N SER A 511 14.96 -21.18 8.19
CA SER A 511 16.04 -21.67 9.07
C SER A 511 15.83 -21.35 10.56
N ASN A 512 14.87 -20.47 10.89
CA ASN A 512 14.66 -19.88 12.21
C ASN A 512 15.93 -19.20 12.78
N SER A 513 16.77 -18.65 11.90
CA SER A 513 17.97 -17.91 12.27
C SER A 513 17.64 -16.44 12.53
N ILE A 514 18.24 -15.86 13.58
CA ILE A 514 18.01 -14.47 13.98
C ILE A 514 19.33 -13.70 13.88
N TYR A 515 19.30 -12.60 13.14
CA TYR A 515 20.41 -11.68 12.94
C TYR A 515 20.05 -10.33 13.55
N ILE A 516 20.86 -9.87 14.49
CA ILE A 516 20.67 -8.60 15.21
C ILE A 516 21.71 -7.61 14.69
N LEU A 517 21.28 -6.66 13.86
CA LEU A 517 22.12 -5.62 13.33
C LEU A 517 22.08 -4.38 14.23
N THR A 518 23.23 -3.74 14.37
CA THR A 518 23.40 -2.53 15.17
C THR A 518 23.73 -1.34 14.30
N LYS A 519 23.21 -0.16 14.64
CA LYS A 519 23.44 1.05 13.82
C LYS A 519 24.92 1.47 13.90
N VAL A 520 25.53 1.78 12.75
CA VAL A 520 26.93 2.22 12.67
C VAL A 520 27.11 3.50 13.48
N LYS A 521 28.12 3.50 14.35
CA LYS A 521 28.41 4.61 15.26
C LYS A 521 28.83 5.86 14.50
N GLN A 522 28.20 6.99 14.84
CA GLN A 522 28.55 8.31 14.31
C GLN A 522 29.38 9.11 15.31
N SER A 523 30.39 9.84 14.83
CA SER A 523 31.24 10.71 15.66
C SER A 523 31.57 12.02 14.95
N SER A 524 32.11 13.02 15.65
CA SER A 524 32.65 14.23 15.03
C SER A 524 33.97 14.01 14.28
N SER A 525 34.53 12.79 14.32
CA SER A 525 35.73 12.38 13.61
C SER A 525 35.38 11.62 12.33
N LEU A 526 36.35 10.92 11.74
CA LEU A 526 36.13 10.06 10.57
C LEU A 526 35.15 8.90 10.85
N VAL A 527 35.07 8.41 12.10
CA VAL A 527 34.14 7.33 12.47
C VAL A 527 32.70 7.73 12.17
N GLY A 528 32.01 6.92 11.37
CA GLY A 528 30.67 7.15 10.84
C GLY A 528 30.52 6.68 9.40
N THR A 529 29.32 6.87 8.86
CA THR A 529 28.98 6.60 7.46
C THR A 529 29.10 7.88 6.61
N TRP A 530 29.73 7.77 5.45
CA TRP A 530 29.93 8.85 4.49
C TRP A 530 29.56 8.40 3.09
N GLN A 531 28.63 9.10 2.46
CA GLN A 531 28.08 8.76 1.15
C GLN A 531 28.63 9.68 0.06
N PHE A 532 28.89 9.12 -1.11
CA PHE A 532 29.22 9.87 -2.32
C PHE A 532 27.95 10.23 -3.09
N ASN A 533 27.09 9.23 -3.32
CA ASN A 533 25.73 9.36 -3.85
C ASN A 533 24.74 8.68 -2.89
N GLN A 534 23.56 8.27 -3.36
CA GLN A 534 22.50 7.75 -2.51
C GLN A 534 22.87 6.41 -1.83
N THR A 535 23.65 5.55 -2.47
CA THR A 535 23.95 4.20 -1.94
C THR A 535 25.44 3.84 -1.98
N HIS A 536 26.26 4.56 -2.74
CA HIS A 536 27.72 4.41 -2.71
C HIS A 536 28.29 5.10 -1.47
N LEU A 537 28.85 4.35 -0.54
CA LEU A 537 29.26 4.88 0.77
C LEU A 537 30.41 4.14 1.43
N PHE A 538 31.11 4.86 2.31
CA PHE A 538 32.10 4.33 3.25
C PHE A 538 31.54 4.33 4.68
N ALA A 539 31.70 3.22 5.38
CA ALA A 539 31.56 3.12 6.82
C ALA A 539 32.95 2.99 7.47
N PHE A 540 33.34 3.96 8.30
CA PHE A 540 34.56 3.88 9.11
C PHE A 540 34.21 3.58 10.56
N PHE A 541 34.81 2.52 11.10
CA PHE A 541 34.50 2.03 12.45
C PHE A 541 35.58 2.40 13.47
N ASP A 542 35.20 2.66 14.72
CA ASP A 542 36.13 3.05 15.79
C ASP A 542 37.12 1.96 16.22
N THR A 543 36.92 0.72 15.76
CA THR A 543 37.85 -0.40 15.94
C THR A 543 38.91 -0.49 14.83
N GLY A 544 38.95 0.47 13.90
CA GLY A 544 39.98 0.56 12.85
C GLY A 544 39.69 -0.25 11.58
N PHE A 545 38.43 -0.63 11.35
CA PHE A 545 37.98 -1.25 10.10
C PHE A 545 37.24 -0.23 9.23
N TYR A 546 37.23 -0.41 7.92
CA TYR A 546 36.35 0.32 7.01
C TYR A 546 35.62 -0.66 6.10
N PHE A 547 34.46 -0.26 5.60
CA PHE A 547 33.66 -0.99 4.62
C PHE A 547 33.14 -0.01 3.56
N LEU A 548 33.33 -0.33 2.28
CA LEU A 548 32.79 0.37 1.13
C LEU A 548 31.63 -0.46 0.54
N LEU A 549 30.51 0.20 0.30
CA LEU A 549 29.48 -0.27 -0.61
C LEU A 549 29.64 0.53 -1.90
N ASP A 550 30.12 -0.12 -2.97
CA ASP A 550 30.22 0.48 -4.28
C ASP A 550 29.04 0.02 -5.14
N THR A 551 28.02 0.88 -5.23
CA THR A 551 26.81 0.57 -5.99
C THR A 551 26.84 1.00 -7.45
N GLU A 552 27.84 1.80 -7.85
CA GLU A 552 27.93 2.34 -9.21
C GLU A 552 28.91 1.54 -10.08
N GLY A 553 29.96 0.95 -9.47
CA GLY A 553 31.01 0.25 -10.20
C GLY A 553 31.84 1.21 -11.03
N ASP A 554 32.32 2.31 -10.43
CA ASP A 554 32.88 3.46 -11.14
C ASP A 554 34.07 3.14 -12.07
N CYS A 555 34.80 2.05 -11.83
CA CYS A 555 35.91 1.61 -12.66
C CYS A 555 35.94 0.11 -12.98
N ASP A 556 35.12 -0.72 -12.32
CA ASP A 556 34.88 -2.13 -12.71
C ASP A 556 33.41 -2.51 -12.49
N ASN A 557 33.08 -3.34 -11.49
CA ASN A 557 31.72 -3.77 -11.20
C ASN A 557 31.29 -3.31 -9.80
N PRO A 558 29.98 -3.11 -9.56
CA PRO A 558 29.47 -2.89 -8.22
C PRO A 558 29.91 -4.02 -7.27
N GLY A 559 30.25 -3.66 -6.04
CA GLY A 559 30.76 -4.59 -5.06
C GLY A 559 31.11 -3.93 -3.74
N ILE A 560 32.03 -4.56 -3.03
CA ILE A 560 32.48 -4.16 -1.71
C ILE A 560 34.00 -4.06 -1.62
N GLU A 561 34.46 -3.19 -0.73
CA GLU A 561 35.84 -3.19 -0.22
C GLU A 561 35.80 -3.18 1.31
N TYR A 562 36.41 -4.17 1.97
CA TYR A 562 36.44 -4.30 3.42
C TYR A 562 37.87 -4.48 3.90
N GLY A 563 38.29 -3.68 4.89
CA GLY A 563 39.68 -3.67 5.34
C GLY A 563 39.91 -2.94 6.65
N LYS A 564 41.18 -2.64 6.93
CA LYS A 564 41.64 -1.90 8.11
C LYS A 564 42.33 -0.62 7.75
N TYR A 565 42.13 0.39 8.58
CA TYR A 565 42.73 1.70 8.45
C TYR A 565 43.33 2.19 9.76
N SER A 566 44.21 3.19 9.65
CA SER A 566 44.74 3.94 10.80
C SER A 566 44.66 5.44 10.54
N ILE A 567 44.56 6.22 11.62
CA ILE A 567 44.59 7.69 11.56
C ILE A 567 45.75 8.22 12.40
N THR A 568 46.58 9.07 11.80
CA THR A 568 47.58 9.87 12.53
C THR A 568 47.50 11.32 12.09
N SER A 569 47.15 12.25 12.99
CA SER A 569 47.12 13.70 12.70
C SER A 569 46.36 14.07 11.41
N ASN A 570 45.16 13.52 11.23
CA ASN A 570 44.30 13.67 10.04
C ASN A 570 44.82 13.04 8.74
N ALA A 571 45.86 12.19 8.81
CA ALA A 571 46.22 11.29 7.73
C ALA A 571 45.52 9.94 7.94
N LEU A 572 44.75 9.52 6.93
CA LEU A 572 44.16 8.20 6.77
C LEU A 572 45.17 7.32 6.01
N ALA A 573 45.44 6.12 6.51
CA ALA A 573 46.23 5.12 5.79
C ALA A 573 45.52 3.76 5.87
N VAL A 574 45.26 3.14 4.71
CA VAL A 574 44.81 1.75 4.64
C VAL A 574 45.97 0.84 5.03
N THR A 575 45.78 0.06 6.10
CA THR A 575 46.79 -0.86 6.60
C THR A 575 46.65 -2.25 6.01
N GLU A 576 45.42 -2.69 5.77
CA GLU A 576 45.09 -4.04 5.30
C GLU A 576 43.81 -3.99 4.47
N VAL A 577 43.76 -4.77 3.40
CA VAL A 577 42.56 -4.99 2.57
C VAL A 577 42.24 -6.46 2.74
N LEU A 578 41.04 -6.76 3.23
CA LEU A 578 40.60 -8.12 3.56
C LEU A 578 39.76 -8.71 2.43
N TYR A 579 38.84 -7.90 1.90
CA TYR A 579 37.99 -8.25 0.76
C TYR A 579 37.91 -7.05 -0.19
N ASP A 580 37.94 -7.34 -1.48
CA ASP A 580 37.86 -6.36 -2.56
C ASP A 580 37.23 -7.07 -3.76
N THR A 581 36.05 -6.60 -4.16
CA THR A 581 35.24 -7.20 -5.24
C THR A 581 34.85 -6.19 -6.31
N ASN A 582 35.12 -4.91 -6.08
CA ASN A 582 34.84 -3.79 -6.99
C ASN A 582 36.10 -3.26 -7.69
N GLY A 583 37.27 -3.85 -7.44
CA GLY A 583 38.44 -3.68 -8.28
C GLY A 583 39.27 -2.46 -7.92
N CYS A 584 39.12 -1.35 -8.64
CA CYS A 584 39.89 -0.12 -8.41
C CYS A 584 39.09 0.97 -7.68
N GLY A 585 37.82 0.69 -7.37
CA GLY A 585 36.97 1.63 -6.66
C GLY A 585 37.24 1.56 -5.17
N GLY A 586 37.55 2.70 -4.54
CA GLY A 586 37.58 2.79 -3.08
C GLY A 586 38.89 3.30 -2.49
N LEU A 587 39.40 2.60 -1.47
CA LEU A 587 40.65 2.92 -0.78
C LEU A 587 41.80 1.96 -1.15
N HIS A 588 41.56 1.07 -2.10
CA HIS A 588 42.55 0.18 -2.69
C HIS A 588 42.35 0.07 -4.20
N ASP A 589 43.43 0.25 -4.96
CA ASP A 589 43.44 0.02 -6.40
C ASP A 589 44.09 -1.34 -6.70
N THR A 590 43.29 -2.32 -7.11
CA THR A 590 43.82 -3.65 -7.47
C THR A 590 44.71 -3.65 -8.72
N SER A 591 44.63 -2.63 -9.59
CA SER A 591 45.38 -2.55 -10.84
C SER A 591 46.88 -2.36 -10.64
N ASP A 592 47.28 -1.70 -9.55
CA ASP A 592 48.67 -1.50 -9.14
C ASP A 592 48.97 -1.91 -7.69
N SER A 593 47.96 -2.46 -6.99
CA SER A 593 48.00 -2.84 -5.58
C SER A 593 48.30 -1.68 -4.62
N ALA A 594 48.02 -0.44 -5.04
CA ALA A 594 48.21 0.74 -4.22
C ALA A 594 47.12 0.81 -3.13
N LYS A 595 47.59 1.04 -1.90
CA LYS A 595 46.73 1.36 -0.76
C LYS A 595 46.67 2.87 -0.60
N VAL A 596 45.46 3.42 -0.45
CA VAL A 596 45.28 4.85 -0.30
C VAL A 596 45.93 5.35 0.99
N ASN A 597 46.81 6.35 0.82
CA ASN A 597 47.20 7.27 1.87
C ASN A 597 46.57 8.62 1.54
N ALA A 598 45.71 9.11 2.42
CA ALA A 598 45.00 10.36 2.21
C ALA A 598 45.15 11.28 3.42
N THR A 599 45.17 12.59 3.17
CA THR A 599 44.84 13.55 4.24
C THR A 599 43.37 13.89 4.15
N TYR A 600 42.72 14.07 5.29
CA TYR A 600 41.29 14.40 5.30
C TYR A 600 40.99 15.60 6.18
N SER A 601 39.89 16.27 5.84
CA SER A 601 39.31 17.34 6.63
C SER A 601 37.82 17.16 6.73
N ILE A 602 37.25 17.44 7.91
CA ILE A 602 35.81 17.38 8.15
C ILE A 602 35.33 18.78 8.51
N SER A 603 34.32 19.25 7.79
CA SER A 603 33.62 20.51 8.06
C SER A 603 32.13 20.25 8.11
N GLY A 604 31.56 20.24 9.31
CA GLY A 604 30.16 19.88 9.53
C GLY A 604 29.88 18.43 9.08
N THR A 605 28.98 18.29 8.11
CA THR A 605 28.61 17.00 7.50
C THR A 605 29.45 16.64 6.27
N SER A 606 30.44 17.46 5.89
CA SER A 606 31.25 17.23 4.69
C SER A 606 32.61 16.65 5.08
N LEU A 607 32.96 15.50 4.50
CA LEU A 607 34.29 14.90 4.55
C LEU A 607 34.98 15.16 3.21
N THR A 608 36.16 15.77 3.23
CA THR A 608 36.99 15.92 2.03
C THR A 608 38.23 15.06 2.20
N LEU A 609 38.40 14.08 1.32
CA LEU A 609 39.57 13.22 1.24
C LEU A 609 40.51 13.75 0.14
N HIS A 610 41.80 13.83 0.45
CA HIS A 610 42.86 14.17 -0.49
C HIS A 610 43.80 12.97 -0.60
N PRO A 611 43.48 11.97 -1.45
CA PRO A 611 44.35 10.84 -1.69
C PRO A 611 45.67 11.30 -2.33
N GLN A 612 46.78 10.65 -1.99
CA GLN A 612 48.08 10.97 -2.57
C GLN A 612 48.14 10.54 -4.03
N GLY A 613 48.21 11.51 -4.95
CA GLY A 613 48.37 11.24 -6.39
C GLY A 613 47.07 11.18 -7.18
N GLU A 614 45.92 11.38 -6.54
CA GLU A 614 44.60 11.39 -7.17
C GLU A 614 43.84 12.68 -6.88
N ASP A 615 42.69 12.83 -7.53
CA ASP A 615 41.81 13.96 -7.33
C ASP A 615 41.14 13.94 -5.94
N THR A 616 40.82 15.13 -5.45
CA THR A 616 40.14 15.30 -4.17
C THR A 616 38.68 14.90 -4.29
N ILE A 617 38.18 14.07 -3.36
CA ILE A 617 36.78 13.68 -3.30
C ILE A 617 36.09 14.25 -2.07
N THR A 618 34.81 14.56 -2.20
CA THR A 618 33.99 15.07 -1.09
C THR A 618 32.78 14.16 -0.88
N LEU A 619 32.64 13.69 0.34
CA LEU A 619 31.57 12.80 0.80
C LEU A 619 30.69 13.55 1.80
N GLN A 620 29.41 13.21 1.85
CA GLN A 620 28.47 13.74 2.83
C GLN A 620 28.21 12.72 3.92
N ARG A 621 28.05 13.17 5.16
CA ARG A 621 27.67 12.30 6.27
C ARG A 621 26.27 11.73 6.01
N SER A 622 26.15 10.42 6.09
CA SER A 622 24.88 9.71 6.02
C SER A 622 24.38 9.41 7.44
N ASN A 623 23.12 9.76 7.74
CA ASN A 623 22.52 9.70 9.08
C ASN A 623 21.65 8.47 9.29
#